data_AF-A0A919C3C9-F1
#
_entry.id   AF-A0A919C3C9-F1
#
_cell.length_a   1.000
_cell.length_b   1.000
_cell.length_c   1.000
_cell.angle_alpha   90.00
_cell.angle_beta   90.00
_cell.angle_gamma   90.00
#
_symmetry.space_group_name_H-M   'P 1'
#
loop_
_entity.id
_entity.type
_entity.pdbx_description
1 polymer ?
#
loop_
_entity_poly.entity_id
_entity_poly.type
_entity_poly.pdbx_seq_one_letter_code
_entity_poly.pdbx_strand_id
1 'polypeptide(L)'
;MAEAVRECEAALATADGADREELAVELGGTRKQFAELLARSASEEAEDAAIRAVFEAALEQMSRAVAVFAGLGDAGLHSRTGAELGAGWLEADLGRPARAAARARAVLAAYEGADGTDDTVRARREEAAQMLEAAREGTAPDQPERS
;
A
#
# COMPACT_ATOMS: atom_id res chain seq x y z
N MET A 1 10.08 2.15 -19.13
CA MET A 1 9.08 2.30 -18.05
C MET A 1 9.24 3.61 -17.28
N ALA A 2 10.41 3.92 -16.71
CA ALA A 2 10.61 5.16 -15.94
C ALA A 2 10.30 6.45 -16.73
N GLU A 3 10.58 6.47 -18.03
CA GLU A 3 10.24 7.61 -18.91
C GLU A 3 8.74 7.75 -19.15
N ALA A 4 8.07 6.70 -19.60
CA ALA A 4 6.61 6.67 -19.75
C ALA A 4 5.88 7.06 -18.46
N VAL A 5 6.36 6.61 -17.30
CA VAL A 5 5.79 6.99 -16.00
C VAL A 5 5.95 8.50 -15.72
N ARG A 6 7.11 9.09 -16.04
CA ARG A 6 7.32 10.54 -15.89
C ARG A 6 6.43 11.36 -16.82
N GLU A 7 6.22 10.88 -18.04
CA GLU A 7 5.30 11.51 -18.99
C GLU A 7 3.86 11.46 -18.47
N CYS A 8 3.41 10.33 -17.92
CA CYS A 8 2.10 10.22 -17.27
C CYS A 8 1.98 11.13 -16.04
N GLU A 9 3.02 11.25 -15.21
CA GLU A 9 3.04 12.19 -14.07
C GLU A 9 2.90 13.65 -14.52
N ALA A 10 3.63 14.03 -15.57
CA ALA A 10 3.55 15.37 -16.14
C ALA A 10 2.17 15.65 -16.74
N ALA A 11 1.60 14.69 -17.48
CA ALA A 11 0.26 14.79 -18.04
C ALA A 11 -0.81 14.92 -16.94
N LEU A 12 -0.70 14.10 -15.88
CA LEU A 12 -1.62 14.15 -14.74
C LEU A 12 -1.56 15.50 -14.02
N ALA A 13 -0.39 16.14 -13.92
CA ALA A 13 -0.22 17.43 -13.27
C ALA A 13 -0.96 18.57 -13.98
N THR A 14 -1.22 18.43 -15.28
CA THR A 14 -1.90 19.46 -16.09
C THR A 14 -3.34 19.08 -16.47
N ALA A 15 -3.74 17.83 -16.27
CA ALA A 15 -5.08 17.34 -16.58
C ALA A 15 -6.13 17.86 -15.57
N ASP A 16 -7.38 17.96 -16.03
CA ASP A 16 -8.54 18.32 -15.23
C ASP A 16 -9.70 17.34 -15.42
N GLY A 17 -10.72 17.46 -14.57
CA GLY A 17 -11.96 16.69 -14.66
C GLY A 17 -11.76 15.18 -14.86
N ALA A 18 -12.43 14.63 -15.87
CA ALA A 18 -12.44 13.21 -16.19
C ALA A 18 -11.07 12.70 -16.67
N ASP A 19 -10.33 13.51 -17.43
CA ASP A 19 -9.00 13.12 -17.94
C ASP A 19 -8.01 12.93 -16.78
N ARG A 20 -8.11 13.80 -15.76
CA ARG A 20 -7.32 13.66 -14.53
C ARG A 20 -7.67 12.37 -13.78
N GLU A 21 -8.95 12.02 -13.72
CA GLU A 21 -9.41 10.80 -13.05
C GLU A 21 -8.89 9.55 -13.76
N GLU A 22 -9.08 9.46 -15.07
CA GLU A 22 -8.61 8.33 -15.88
C GLU A 22 -7.08 8.17 -15.78
N LEU A 23 -6.32 9.25 -15.95
CA LEU A 23 -4.86 9.21 -15.85
C LEU A 23 -4.38 8.81 -14.46
N ALA A 24 -5.05 9.26 -13.40
CA ALA A 24 -4.69 8.86 -12.03
C ALA A 24 -5.02 7.40 -11.75
N VAL A 25 -6.15 6.89 -12.27
CA VAL A 25 -6.51 5.47 -12.16
C VAL A 25 -5.46 4.60 -12.85
N GLU A 26 -5.09 4.93 -14.08
CA GLU A 26 -4.10 4.18 -14.86
C GLU A 26 -2.70 4.25 -14.23
N LEU A 27 -2.22 5.45 -13.87
CA LEU A 27 -0.90 5.64 -13.28
C LEU A 27 -0.81 4.98 -11.90
N GLY A 28 -1.80 5.22 -11.03
CA GLY A 28 -1.84 4.62 -9.69
C GLY A 28 -1.94 3.09 -9.77
N GLY A 29 -2.77 2.57 -10.68
CA GLY A 29 -2.93 1.14 -10.94
C GLY A 29 -1.64 0.49 -11.40
N THR A 30 -0.95 1.11 -12.35
CA THR A 30 0.35 0.64 -12.87
C THR A 30 1.40 0.56 -11.77
N ARG A 31 1.49 1.60 -10.93
CA ARG A 31 2.42 1.63 -9.80
C ARG A 31 2.14 0.53 -8.78
N LYS A 32 0.86 0.33 -8.44
CA LYS A 32 0.43 -0.74 -7.53
C LYS A 32 0.77 -2.13 -8.09
N GLN A 33 0.40 -2.41 -9.33
CA GLN A 33 0.70 -3.70 -9.97
C GLN A 33 2.20 -3.97 -10.05
N PHE A 34 3.00 -2.94 -10.35
CA PHE A 34 4.46 -3.07 -10.36
C PHE A 34 5.03 -3.33 -8.96
N ALA A 35 4.50 -2.70 -7.92
CA ALA A 35 4.89 -2.99 -6.54
C ALA A 35 4.60 -4.46 -6.16
N GLU A 36 3.42 -4.97 -6.52
CA GLU A 36 3.05 -6.37 -6.29
C GLU A 36 3.92 -7.36 -7.06
N LEU A 37 4.34 -7.00 -8.29
CA LEU A 37 5.27 -7.81 -9.07
C LEU A 37 6.68 -7.81 -8.45
N LEU A 38 7.16 -6.65 -7.98
CA LEU A 38 8.43 -6.55 -7.28
C LEU A 38 8.43 -7.43 -6.02
N ALA A 39 7.42 -7.30 -5.17
CA ALA A 39 7.31 -8.09 -3.94
C ALA A 39 7.32 -9.60 -4.21
N ARG A 40 6.60 -10.06 -5.25
CA ARG A 40 6.58 -11.47 -5.67
C ARG A 40 7.87 -11.95 -6.34
N SER A 41 8.70 -11.03 -6.84
CA SER A 41 9.96 -11.36 -7.50
C SER A 41 11.12 -11.58 -6.52
N ALA A 42 10.94 -11.21 -5.25
CA ALA A 42 11.88 -11.55 -4.19
C ALA A 42 11.93 -13.07 -4.05
N SER A 43 13.05 -13.69 -4.47
CA SER A 43 13.28 -15.11 -4.26
C SER A 43 13.52 -15.38 -2.79
N GLU A 44 12.89 -16.42 -2.25
CA GLU A 44 13.16 -16.91 -0.88
C GLU A 44 14.62 -17.41 -0.71
N GLU A 45 15.31 -17.72 -1.83
CA GLU A 45 16.72 -18.11 -1.85
C GLU A 45 17.68 -16.91 -1.96
N ALA A 46 17.17 -15.68 -2.10
CA ALA A 46 18.02 -14.50 -2.17
C ALA A 46 18.55 -14.11 -0.79
N GLU A 47 19.70 -13.42 -0.78
CA GLU A 47 20.23 -12.85 0.46
C GLU A 47 19.23 -11.85 1.07
N ASP A 48 19.13 -11.84 2.41
CA ASP A 48 18.20 -10.96 3.16
C ASP A 48 18.29 -9.49 2.74
N ALA A 49 19.50 -9.01 2.44
CA ALA A 49 19.73 -7.65 1.98
C ALA A 49 19.10 -7.37 0.60
N ALA A 50 19.11 -8.36 -0.30
CA ALA A 50 18.48 -8.26 -1.61
C ALA A 50 16.95 -8.30 -1.50
N ILE A 51 16.39 -9.19 -0.66
CA ILE A 51 14.95 -9.24 -0.37
C ILE A 51 14.48 -7.89 0.19
N ARG A 52 15.21 -7.37 1.18
CA ARG A 52 14.93 -6.06 1.78
C ARG A 52 14.95 -4.94 0.74
N ALA A 53 15.93 -4.91 -0.16
CA ALA A 53 16.01 -3.90 -1.21
C ALA A 53 14.82 -3.96 -2.17
N VAL A 54 14.35 -5.16 -2.53
CA VAL A 54 13.16 -5.35 -3.37
C VAL A 54 11.90 -4.87 -2.67
N PHE A 55 11.73 -5.16 -1.38
CA PHE A 55 10.58 -4.69 -0.61
C PHE A 55 10.57 -3.17 -0.42
N GLU A 56 11.73 -2.53 -0.21
CA GLU A 56 11.82 -1.06 -0.16
C GLU A 56 11.45 -0.43 -1.50
N ALA A 57 11.90 -1.02 -2.61
CA ALA A 57 11.52 -0.58 -3.95
C ALA A 57 10.01 -0.75 -4.20
N ALA A 58 9.42 -1.86 -3.79
CA ALA A 58 7.97 -2.08 -3.86
C ALA A 58 7.20 -1.05 -3.01
N LEU A 59 7.67 -0.78 -1.79
CA LEU A 59 7.08 0.19 -0.86
C LEU A 59 7.10 1.61 -1.42
N GLU A 60 8.17 1.99 -2.12
CA GLU A 60 8.26 3.28 -2.82
C GLU A 60 7.16 3.38 -3.90
N GLN A 61 6.99 2.34 -4.72
CA GLN A 61 5.97 2.32 -5.76
C GLN A 61 4.56 2.39 -5.17
N MET A 62 4.32 1.65 -4.09
CA MET A 62 3.04 1.65 -3.39
C MET A 62 2.73 3.02 -2.78
N SER A 63 3.72 3.68 -2.16
CA SER A 63 3.56 5.03 -1.60
C SER A 63 3.27 6.08 -2.67
N ARG A 64 3.88 5.94 -3.86
CA ARG A 64 3.55 6.80 -5.01
C ARG A 64 2.13 6.54 -5.53
N ALA A 65 1.68 5.28 -5.57
CA ALA A 65 0.29 4.94 -5.94
C ALA A 65 -0.72 5.57 -4.97
N VAL A 66 -0.46 5.49 -3.65
CA VAL A 66 -1.26 6.16 -2.62
C VAL A 66 -1.39 7.65 -2.90
N ALA A 67 -0.29 8.33 -3.20
CA ALA A 67 -0.30 9.78 -3.46
C ALA A 67 -1.13 10.14 -4.71
N VAL A 68 -1.04 9.33 -5.77
CA VAL A 68 -1.84 9.50 -6.99
C VAL A 68 -3.34 9.35 -6.69
N PHE A 69 -3.74 8.25 -6.03
CA PHE A 69 -5.16 8.01 -5.71
C PHE A 69 -5.72 8.99 -4.68
N ALA A 70 -4.90 9.47 -3.74
CA ALA A 70 -5.32 10.52 -2.80
C ALA A 70 -5.73 11.81 -3.52
N GLY A 71 -5.12 12.11 -4.68
CA GLY A 71 -5.48 13.25 -5.52
C GLY A 71 -6.90 13.19 -6.11
N LEU A 72 -7.56 12.03 -6.08
CA LEU A 72 -8.93 11.83 -6.58
C LEU A 72 -10.01 11.98 -5.49
N GLY A 73 -9.62 12.19 -4.23
CA GLY A 73 -10.59 12.26 -3.12
C GLY A 73 -11.38 10.97 -2.98
N ASP A 74 -12.71 11.08 -2.89
CA ASP A 74 -13.61 9.94 -2.66
C ASP A 74 -13.61 8.93 -3.80
N ALA A 75 -13.48 9.40 -5.06
CA ALA A 75 -13.40 8.52 -6.23
C ALA A 75 -12.16 7.59 -6.17
N GLY A 76 -11.09 8.04 -5.51
CA GLY A 76 -9.87 7.25 -5.31
C GLY A 76 -9.85 6.42 -4.03
N LEU A 77 -10.90 6.45 -3.19
CA LEU A 77 -10.87 5.88 -1.82
C LEU A 77 -10.50 4.40 -1.80
N HIS A 78 -11.16 3.57 -2.61
CA HIS A 78 -10.93 2.13 -2.64
C HIS A 78 -9.52 1.78 -3.15
N SER A 79 -9.07 2.46 -4.20
CA SER A 79 -7.74 2.28 -4.78
C SER A 79 -6.64 2.74 -3.81
N ARG A 80 -6.82 3.90 -3.18
CA ARG A 80 -5.91 4.46 -2.17
C ARG A 80 -5.76 3.51 -0.99
N THR A 81 -6.87 3.08 -0.40
CA THR A 81 -6.85 2.20 0.78
C THR A 81 -6.27 0.82 0.47
N GLY A 82 -6.47 0.29 -0.73
CA GLY A 82 -5.78 -0.91 -1.17
C GLY A 82 -4.28 -0.75 -1.29
N ALA A 83 -3.80 0.37 -1.81
CA ALA A 83 -2.36 0.67 -1.85
C ALA A 83 -1.78 0.91 -0.44
N GLU A 84 -2.52 1.58 0.45
CA GLU A 84 -2.12 1.77 1.86
C GLU A 84 -1.92 0.43 2.59
N LEU A 85 -2.83 -0.53 2.38
CA LEU A 85 -2.70 -1.85 3.00
C LEU A 85 -1.52 -2.63 2.42
N GLY A 86 -1.35 -2.63 1.09
CA GLY A 86 -0.17 -3.25 0.48
C GLY A 86 1.15 -2.64 1.00
N ALA A 87 1.20 -1.33 1.20
CA ALA A 87 2.36 -0.66 1.79
C ALA A 87 2.55 -1.04 3.27
N GLY A 88 1.46 -1.22 4.01
CA GLY A 88 1.49 -1.63 5.41
C GLY A 88 2.06 -3.04 5.59
N TRP A 89 1.69 -3.99 4.73
CA TRP A 89 2.25 -5.34 4.76
C TRP A 89 3.75 -5.35 4.43
N LEU A 90 4.18 -4.60 3.41
CA LEU A 90 5.60 -4.43 3.11
C LEU A 90 6.38 -3.83 4.29
N GLU A 91 5.81 -2.84 5.00
CA GLU A 91 6.43 -2.28 6.20
C GLU A 91 6.51 -3.32 7.34
N ALA A 92 5.51 -4.19 7.48
CA ALA A 92 5.56 -5.28 8.45
C ALA A 92 6.68 -6.28 8.12
N ASP A 93 6.79 -6.71 6.86
CA ASP A 93 7.85 -7.60 6.37
C ASP A 93 9.25 -6.98 6.50
N LEU A 94 9.35 -5.66 6.42
CA LEU A 94 10.58 -4.89 6.66
C LEU A 94 10.91 -4.68 8.15
N GLY A 95 10.13 -5.26 9.07
CA GLY A 95 10.32 -5.13 10.51
C GLY A 95 9.92 -3.75 11.07
N ARG A 96 8.93 -3.09 10.47
CA ARG A 96 8.46 -1.75 10.85
C ARG A 96 6.99 -1.77 11.29
N PRO A 97 6.64 -2.53 12.35
CA PRO A 97 5.25 -2.75 12.77
C PRO A 97 4.51 -1.46 13.13
N ALA A 98 5.19 -0.46 13.70
CA ALA A 98 4.58 0.83 14.02
C ALA A 98 4.06 1.57 12.77
N ARG A 99 4.78 1.48 11.64
CA ARG A 99 4.37 2.08 10.36
C ARG A 99 3.22 1.30 9.73
N ALA A 100 3.28 -0.03 9.75
CA ALA A 100 2.18 -0.90 9.33
C ALA A 100 0.89 -0.56 10.10
N ALA A 101 0.97 -0.49 11.43
CA ALA A 101 -0.17 -0.14 12.27
C ALA A 101 -0.72 1.27 11.99
N ALA A 102 0.14 2.25 11.68
CA ALA A 102 -0.31 3.59 11.31
C ALA A 102 -1.13 3.57 10.01
N ARG A 103 -0.68 2.82 8.99
CA ARG A 103 -1.42 2.66 7.73
C ARG A 103 -2.76 1.93 7.92
N ALA A 104 -2.77 0.86 8.71
CA ALA A 104 -4.02 0.15 9.04
C ALA A 104 -5.05 1.08 9.71
N ARG A 105 -4.63 1.89 10.69
CA ARG A 105 -5.52 2.88 11.34
C ARG A 105 -6.02 3.92 10.36
N ALA A 106 -5.16 4.40 9.45
CA ALA A 106 -5.56 5.36 8.43
C ALA A 106 -6.64 4.78 7.50
N VAL A 107 -6.53 3.50 7.12
CA VAL A 107 -7.55 2.80 6.32
C VAL A 107 -8.87 2.66 7.08
N LEU A 108 -8.82 2.27 8.35
CA LEU A 108 -10.03 2.18 9.18
C LEU A 108 -10.74 3.53 9.32
N ALA A 109 -9.97 4.60 9.57
CA ALA A 109 -10.49 5.96 9.65
C ALA A 109 -11.10 6.44 8.32
N ALA A 110 -10.48 6.09 7.19
CA ALA A 110 -10.98 6.45 5.87
C ALA A 110 -12.34 5.81 5.54
N TYR A 111 -12.69 4.71 6.19
CA TYR A 111 -13.99 4.05 6.07
C TYR A 111 -14.89 4.32 7.28
N GLU A 112 -14.57 5.24 8.19
CA GLU A 112 -15.48 5.55 9.30
C GLU A 112 -16.82 6.07 8.75
N GLY A 113 -17.94 5.45 9.17
CA GLY A 113 -19.27 5.77 8.66
C GLY A 113 -19.60 5.23 7.26
N ALA A 114 -18.67 4.55 6.58
CA ALA A 114 -18.94 3.87 5.32
C ALA A 114 -19.90 2.68 5.50
N ASP A 115 -20.70 2.42 4.47
CA ASP A 115 -21.68 1.33 4.45
C ASP A 115 -21.01 -0.03 4.70
N GLY A 116 -21.50 -0.76 5.71
CA GLY A 116 -21.02 -2.09 6.06
C GLY A 116 -21.50 -3.20 5.11
N THR A 117 -22.40 -2.88 4.17
CA THR A 117 -22.84 -3.84 3.14
C THR A 117 -21.96 -3.85 1.90
N ASP A 118 -21.07 -2.85 1.73
CA ASP A 118 -20.08 -2.84 0.67
C ASP A 118 -18.97 -3.87 0.96
N ASP A 119 -18.85 -4.86 0.07
CA ASP A 119 -17.87 -5.95 0.19
C ASP A 119 -16.42 -5.44 0.20
N THR A 120 -16.12 -4.37 -0.54
CA THR A 120 -14.79 -3.74 -0.55
C THR A 120 -14.51 -3.08 0.79
N VAL A 121 -15.47 -2.35 1.35
CA VAL A 121 -15.33 -1.73 2.68
C VAL A 121 -15.09 -2.80 3.74
N ARG A 122 -15.86 -3.89 3.72
CA ARG A 122 -15.69 -5.01 4.66
C ARG A 122 -14.32 -5.65 4.53
N ALA A 123 -13.90 -6.01 3.32
CA ALA A 123 -12.60 -6.63 3.07
C ALA A 123 -11.44 -5.72 3.52
N ARG A 124 -11.51 -4.41 3.26
CA ARG A 124 -10.47 -3.46 3.67
C ARG A 124 -10.39 -3.27 5.17
N ARG A 125 -11.52 -3.22 5.86
CA ARG A 125 -11.56 -3.16 7.33
C ARG A 125 -11.01 -4.43 7.97
N GLU A 126 -11.35 -5.59 7.41
CA GLU A 126 -10.85 -6.88 7.87
C GLU A 126 -9.33 -7.00 7.69
N GLU A 127 -8.82 -6.70 6.50
CA GLU A 127 -7.37 -6.70 6.22
C GLU A 127 -6.61 -5.71 7.13
N ALA A 128 -7.15 -4.50 7.34
CA ALA A 128 -6.56 -3.55 8.28
C ALA A 128 -6.52 -4.07 9.73
N ALA A 129 -7.58 -4.76 10.17
CA ALA A 129 -7.63 -5.37 11.49
C ALA A 129 -6.58 -6.50 11.64
N GLN A 130 -6.44 -7.36 10.62
CA GLN A 130 -5.40 -8.39 10.59
C GLN A 130 -3.99 -7.78 10.68
N MET A 131 -3.74 -6.70 9.96
CA MET A 131 -2.45 -5.99 10.03
C MET A 131 -2.19 -5.39 11.41
N LEU A 132 -3.23 -4.89 12.10
CA LEU A 132 -3.08 -4.40 13.47
C LEU A 132 -2.68 -5.51 14.46
N GLU A 133 -3.20 -6.72 14.29
CA GLU A 133 -2.80 -7.86 15.11
C GLU A 133 -1.36 -8.27 14.80
N ALA A 134 -1.01 -8.44 13.52
CA ALA A 134 0.36 -8.78 13.11
C ALA A 134 1.39 -7.74 13.59
N ALA A 135 1.06 -6.44 13.54
CA ALA A 135 1.93 -5.38 14.03
C ALA A 135 2.14 -5.43 15.56
N ARG A 136 1.15 -5.89 16.33
CA ARG A 136 1.30 -6.09 17.78
C ARG A 136 2.24 -7.25 18.07
N GLU A 137 2.10 -8.34 17.34
CA GLU A 137 2.97 -9.52 17.44
C GLU A 137 4.42 -9.17 17.10
N GLY A 138 4.65 -8.44 16.00
CA GLY A 138 5.99 -7.96 15.61
C GLY A 138 6.60 -6.89 16.54
N THR A 139 5.81 -6.35 17.48
CA THR A 139 6.29 -5.41 18.53
C THR A 139 6.57 -6.14 19.85
N ALA A 140 6.05 -7.37 20.04
CA ALA A 140 6.28 -8.12 21.26
C ALA A 140 7.77 -8.48 21.39
N PRO A 141 8.40 -8.24 22.55
CA PRO A 141 9.77 -8.70 22.77
C PRO A 141 9.79 -10.23 22.68
N ASP A 142 10.70 -10.76 21.87
CA ASP A 142 11.02 -12.17 21.77
C ASP A 142 11.26 -12.69 23.20
N GLN A 143 10.29 -13.42 23.77
CA GLN A 143 10.45 -14.00 25.10
C GLN A 143 11.32 -15.24 24.92
N PRO A 144 12.58 -15.26 25.43
CA PRO A 144 13.36 -16.47 25.37
C PRO A 144 12.63 -17.55 26.16
N GLU A 145 12.43 -18.71 25.53
CA GLU A 145 11.94 -19.92 26.19
C GLU A 145 12.76 -20.13 27.46
N ARG A 146 12.09 -20.01 28.62
CA ARG A 146 12.71 -20.25 29.91
C ARG A 146 13.15 -21.71 29.97
N SER A 147 14.46 -21.89 30.08
CA SER A 147 15.16 -23.18 30.25
C SER A 147 14.67 -23.98 31.46
#